data_AF-A0A8S3I1R2-F1
#
_entry.id   AF-A0A8S3I1R2-F1
#
_cell.length_a   1.000
_cell.length_b   1.000
_cell.length_c   1.000
_cell.angle_alpha   90.00
_cell.angle_beta   90.00
_cell.angle_gamma   90.00
#
_symmetry.space_group_name_H-M   'P 1'
#
loop_
_entity.id
_entity.type
_entity.pdbx_description
1 polymer ?
#
loop_
_entity_poly.entity_id
_entity_poly.type
_entity_poly.pdbx_seq_one_letter_code
_entity_poly.pdbx_strand_id
1 'polypeptide(L)'
;MTINLVFVILLHVSTISAFYLPGLAPNVFCRTPTPNSKCKFNFLKNIKCKFVCKKTFTSTDAKQQKFLKRLMKGMVFNYQQHWIIDNMPVTLCYINSEATEVCSRGFPIGCYVTKRGQSKESCNIRDGKNDTFYVFNHLDFEISYHSGQGTPIK
;
A
#
# COMPACT_ATOMS: atom_id res chain seq x y z
N MET A 1 -63.28 -23.05 -11.59
CA MET A 1 -62.30 -23.22 -10.50
C MET A 1 -61.04 -23.80 -11.14
N THR A 2 -60.10 -22.95 -11.54
CA THR A 2 -58.90 -23.31 -12.28
C THR A 2 -57.71 -22.63 -11.61
N ILE A 3 -56.93 -23.39 -10.85
CA ILE A 3 -55.68 -22.95 -10.23
C ILE A 3 -54.55 -23.38 -11.17
N ASN A 4 -54.00 -22.43 -11.91
CA ASN A 4 -52.76 -22.63 -12.66
C ASN A 4 -51.59 -22.48 -11.68
N LEU A 5 -51.01 -23.61 -11.29
CA LEU A 5 -49.82 -23.70 -10.45
C LEU A 5 -48.57 -23.52 -11.33
N VAL A 6 -48.22 -22.28 -11.66
CA VAL A 6 -46.92 -21.97 -12.29
C VAL A 6 -45.93 -21.62 -11.17
N PHE A 7 -45.29 -22.65 -10.62
CA PHE A 7 -44.10 -22.49 -9.78
C PHE A 7 -42.93 -22.06 -10.68
N VAL A 8 -42.81 -20.75 -10.93
CA VAL A 8 -41.54 -20.19 -11.43
C VAL A 8 -40.56 -20.22 -10.26
N ILE A 9 -39.81 -21.31 -10.15
CA ILE A 9 -38.64 -21.36 -9.29
C ILE A 9 -37.59 -20.44 -9.93
N LEU A 10 -37.63 -19.16 -9.58
CA LEU A 10 -36.52 -18.24 -9.77
C LEU A 10 -35.38 -18.72 -8.86
N LEU A 11 -34.52 -19.58 -9.42
CA LEU A 11 -33.16 -19.79 -8.93
C LEU A 11 -32.43 -18.44 -8.99
N HIS A 12 -32.55 -17.64 -7.94
CA HIS A 12 -31.59 -16.59 -7.66
C HIS A 12 -30.26 -17.28 -7.31
N VAL A 13 -29.49 -17.57 -8.35
CA VAL A 13 -28.05 -17.75 -8.23
C VAL A 13 -27.51 -16.40 -7.78
N SER A 14 -27.42 -16.19 -6.47
CA SER A 14 -26.62 -15.13 -5.89
C SER A 14 -25.17 -15.46 -6.22
N THR A 15 -24.71 -14.98 -7.37
CA THR A 15 -23.29 -14.88 -7.64
C THR A 15 -22.71 -14.01 -6.54
N ILE A 16 -21.98 -14.62 -5.61
CA ILE A 16 -21.20 -13.87 -4.64
C ILE A 16 -20.17 -13.12 -5.46
N SER A 17 -20.45 -11.85 -5.75
CA SER A 17 -19.44 -10.92 -6.23
C SER A 17 -18.54 -10.73 -5.02
N ALA A 18 -17.33 -11.28 -5.07
CA ALA A 18 -16.28 -10.97 -4.11
C ALA A 18 -16.24 -9.44 -3.97
N PHE A 19 -16.69 -8.95 -2.82
CA PHE A 19 -16.77 -7.53 -2.53
C PHE A 19 -15.36 -7.04 -2.23
N TYR A 20 -14.63 -6.71 -3.30
CA TYR A 20 -13.40 -5.94 -3.20
C TYR A 20 -13.79 -4.51 -2.85
N LEU A 21 -13.49 -4.08 -1.63
CA LEU A 21 -13.65 -2.69 -1.20
C LEU A 21 -12.81 -1.78 -2.13
N PRO A 22 -13.44 -1.01 -3.03
CA PRO A 22 -12.71 -0.18 -3.95
C PRO A 22 -12.33 1.12 -3.23
N GLY A 23 -11.04 1.42 -3.23
CA GLY A 23 -10.61 2.80 -3.02
C GLY A 23 -9.85 3.05 -1.72
N LEU A 24 -8.74 2.36 -1.58
CA LEU A 24 -7.45 2.99 -1.86
C LEU A 24 -6.59 1.87 -2.40
N ALA A 25 -6.67 1.60 -3.71
CA ALA A 25 -5.53 0.98 -4.38
C ALA A 25 -4.41 1.99 -4.16
N PRO A 26 -3.40 1.68 -3.34
CA PRO A 26 -2.28 2.57 -3.22
C PRO A 26 -1.74 2.73 -4.63
N ASN A 27 -1.89 3.95 -5.15
CA ASN A 27 -1.06 4.41 -6.23
C ASN A 27 0.36 4.29 -5.67
N VAL A 28 0.98 3.13 -5.84
CA VAL A 28 2.43 3.08 -6.01
C VAL A 28 2.68 4.23 -6.97
N PHE A 29 3.50 5.19 -6.56
CA PHE A 29 3.60 6.49 -7.24
C PHE A 29 3.98 6.35 -8.74
N CYS A 30 4.43 5.15 -9.10
CA CYS A 30 4.37 4.55 -10.41
C CYS A 30 2.92 4.19 -10.79
N ARG A 31 2.16 5.16 -11.30
CA ARG A 31 0.95 4.84 -12.10
C ARG A 31 1.34 3.74 -13.09
N THR A 32 0.60 2.63 -13.12
CA THR A 32 0.70 1.45 -14.02
C THR A 32 1.87 1.49 -15.00
N PRO A 33 2.78 0.51 -15.01
CA PRO A 33 3.99 0.56 -15.84
C PRO A 33 3.64 0.81 -17.31
N THR A 34 3.68 2.07 -17.71
CA THR A 34 3.64 2.47 -19.11
C THR A 34 5.07 2.42 -19.64
N PRO A 35 5.28 2.32 -20.96
CA PRO A 35 6.61 2.40 -21.56
C PRO A 35 7.41 3.64 -21.10
N ASN A 36 6.73 4.69 -20.64
CA ASN A 36 7.32 5.94 -20.16
C ASN A 36 7.32 6.09 -18.63
N SER A 37 6.94 5.05 -17.88
CA SER A 37 7.00 5.09 -16.42
C SER A 37 8.45 5.20 -15.93
N LYS A 38 8.69 6.08 -14.96
CA LYS A 38 10.03 6.32 -14.38
C LYS A 38 10.46 5.23 -13.39
N CYS A 39 9.56 4.32 -13.06
CA CYS A 39 9.80 3.20 -12.15
C CYS A 39 10.16 1.94 -12.92
N LYS A 40 11.31 1.98 -13.58
CA LYS A 40 11.90 0.80 -14.20
C LYS A 40 13.11 0.41 -13.39
N PHE A 41 13.09 -0.80 -12.86
CA PHE A 41 14.25 -1.43 -12.26
C PHE A 41 14.97 -2.18 -13.37
N ASN A 42 16.26 -1.88 -13.55
CA ASN A 42 17.12 -2.66 -14.42
C ASN A 42 17.91 -3.61 -13.53
N PHE A 43 17.79 -4.91 -13.75
CA PHE A 43 18.61 -5.90 -13.07
C PHE A 43 20.09 -5.69 -13.40
N LEU A 44 20.97 -6.16 -12.51
CA LEU A 44 22.43 -6.08 -12.64
C LEU A 44 23.00 -4.65 -12.68
N LYS A 45 22.19 -3.63 -12.39
CA LYS A 45 22.63 -2.24 -12.33
C LYS A 45 22.43 -1.70 -10.93
N ASN A 46 23.53 -1.35 -10.28
CA ASN A 46 23.48 -0.62 -9.02
C ASN A 46 22.97 0.80 -9.30
N ILE A 47 21.75 1.08 -8.85
CA ILE A 47 21.09 2.38 -8.99
C ILE A 47 20.83 2.89 -7.57
N LYS A 48 21.52 3.97 -7.19
CA LYS A 48 21.21 4.71 -5.95
C LYS A 48 19.78 5.26 -6.00
N CYS A 49 19.20 5.52 -4.83
CA CYS A 49 17.86 6.08 -4.70
C CYS A 49 17.59 7.18 -5.75
N LYS A 50 16.62 6.90 -6.62
CA LYS A 50 16.28 7.74 -7.77
C LYS A 50 14.94 8.40 -7.53
N PHE A 51 14.94 9.73 -7.64
CA PHE A 51 13.72 10.49 -7.61
C PHE A 51 12.79 10.12 -8.79
N VAL A 52 11.62 9.57 -8.47
CA VAL A 52 10.62 9.15 -9.46
C VAL A 52 9.69 10.31 -9.83
N CYS A 53 9.00 10.87 -8.83
CA CYS A 53 8.07 11.97 -9.02
C CYS A 53 7.87 12.76 -7.72
N LYS A 54 7.45 14.02 -7.87
CA LYS A 54 6.95 14.86 -6.78
C LYS A 54 5.53 15.24 -7.12
N LYS A 55 4.65 15.07 -6.14
CA LYS A 55 3.28 15.53 -6.22
C LYS A 55 3.05 16.50 -5.08
N THR A 56 2.60 17.71 -5.42
CA THR A 56 2.21 18.75 -4.48
C THR A 56 0.70 18.81 -4.43
N PHE A 57 0.14 18.89 -3.23
CA PHE A 57 -1.29 19.08 -3.02
C PHE A 57 -1.52 20.54 -2.64
N THR A 58 -2.44 21.23 -3.32
CA THR A 58 -2.76 22.63 -3.03
C THR A 58 -4.11 22.76 -2.30
N SER A 59 -4.26 23.82 -1.51
CA SER A 59 -5.52 24.13 -0.81
C SER A 59 -6.63 24.63 -1.72
N THR A 60 -6.28 25.05 -2.93
CA THR A 60 -7.19 25.65 -3.90
C THR A 60 -7.98 24.63 -4.71
N ASP A 61 -7.49 23.40 -4.84
CA ASP A 61 -8.14 22.34 -5.61
C ASP A 61 -8.98 21.43 -4.71
N ALA A 62 -10.31 21.55 -4.83
CA ALA A 62 -11.27 20.77 -4.06
C ALA A 62 -11.10 19.24 -4.25
N LYS A 63 -10.71 18.77 -5.44
CA LYS A 63 -10.49 17.34 -5.71
C LYS A 63 -9.24 16.84 -4.99
N GLN A 64 -8.16 17.63 -5.00
CA GLN A 64 -6.93 17.30 -4.27
C GLN A 64 -7.14 17.31 -2.75
N GLN A 65 -7.91 18.27 -2.24
CA GLN A 65 -8.27 18.32 -0.82
C GLN A 65 -9.11 17.12 -0.40
N LYS A 66 -10.08 16.71 -1.22
CA LYS A 66 -10.86 15.50 -0.98
C LYS A 66 -9.99 14.25 -0.94
N PHE A 67 -9.02 14.15 -1.86
CA PHE A 67 -8.05 13.06 -1.87
C PHE A 67 -7.15 13.07 -0.63
N LEU A 68 -6.59 14.23 -0.26
CA LEU A 68 -5.71 14.37 0.90
C LEU A 68 -6.43 13.97 2.19
N LYS A 69 -7.68 14.44 2.38
CA LYS A 69 -8.52 14.04 3.52
C LYS A 69 -8.76 12.53 3.57
N ARG A 70 -9.00 11.89 2.43
CA ARG A 70 -9.13 10.43 2.35
C ARG A 70 -7.82 9.72 2.69
N LEU A 71 -6.68 10.23 2.23
CA LEU A 71 -5.37 9.69 2.52
C LEU A 71 -5.04 9.76 4.01
N MET A 72 -5.23 10.93 4.63
CA MET A 72 -5.07 11.13 6.08
C MET A 72 -6.00 10.19 6.86
N LYS A 73 -7.27 10.09 6.44
CA LYS A 73 -8.23 9.14 7.01
C LYS A 73 -7.71 7.70 6.92
N GLY A 74 -7.19 7.29 5.76
CA GLY A 74 -6.58 5.97 5.56
C GLY A 74 -5.43 5.68 6.54
N MET A 75 -4.55 6.66 6.80
CA MET A 75 -3.48 6.51 7.80
C MET A 75 -4.04 6.29 9.21
N VAL A 76 -5.05 7.08 9.61
CA VAL A 76 -5.72 6.91 10.91
C VAL A 76 -6.35 5.51 11.01
N PHE A 77 -6.98 5.02 9.95
CA PHE A 77 -7.59 3.67 9.92
C PHE A 77 -6.61 2.53 9.61
N ASN A 78 -5.29 2.79 9.60
CA ASN A 78 -4.27 1.77 9.33
C ASN A 78 -4.41 1.09 7.96
N TYR A 79 -4.82 1.81 6.92
CA TYR A 79 -4.89 1.21 5.59
C TYR A 79 -3.49 0.79 5.16
N GLN A 80 -3.38 -0.43 4.64
CA GLN A 80 -2.11 -1.06 4.30
C GLN A 80 -1.96 -1.22 2.78
N GLN A 81 -0.71 -1.06 2.35
CA GLN A 81 -0.22 -1.45 1.05
C GLN A 81 0.22 -2.92 1.11
N HIS A 82 -0.18 -3.67 0.08
CA HIS A 82 0.14 -5.08 -0.09
C HIS A 82 0.86 -5.25 -1.42
N TRP A 83 2.11 -5.70 -1.36
CA TRP A 83 2.92 -5.96 -2.54
C TRP A 83 3.22 -7.44 -2.67
N ILE A 84 3.29 -7.89 -3.91
CA ILE A 84 3.67 -9.25 -4.27
C ILE A 84 4.82 -9.13 -5.28
N ILE A 85 5.95 -9.76 -4.97
CA ILE A 85 7.14 -9.84 -5.82
C ILE A 85 7.43 -11.33 -6.01
N ASP A 86 7.53 -11.78 -7.26
CA ASP A 86 7.76 -13.20 -7.59
C ASP A 86 6.80 -14.16 -6.88
N ASN A 87 5.52 -13.79 -6.83
CA ASN A 87 4.47 -14.55 -6.14
C ASN A 87 4.64 -14.67 -4.61
N MET A 88 5.59 -13.93 -4.01
CA MET A 88 5.77 -13.82 -2.56
C MET A 88 5.29 -12.47 -2.04
N PRO A 89 4.53 -12.43 -0.93
CA PRO A 89 4.12 -11.18 -0.33
C PRO A 89 5.30 -10.47 0.30
N VAL A 90 5.40 -9.16 0.10
CA VAL A 90 6.33 -8.32 0.86
C VAL A 90 5.82 -8.20 2.30
N THR A 91 6.71 -8.44 3.26
CA THR A 91 6.41 -8.35 4.69
C THR A 91 7.05 -7.13 5.34
N LEU A 92 6.37 -6.55 6.32
CA LEU A 92 6.92 -5.55 7.23
C LEU A 92 7.08 -6.21 8.60
N CYS A 93 8.30 -6.24 9.11
CA CYS A 93 8.60 -6.69 10.47
C CYS A 93 8.92 -5.48 11.35
N TYR A 94 8.39 -5.47 12.57
CA TYR A 94 8.63 -4.42 13.56
C TYR A 94 8.56 -5.01 14.96
N ILE A 95 9.16 -4.32 15.93
CA ILE A 95 9.09 -4.69 17.34
C ILE A 95 7.81 -4.10 17.93
N ASN A 96 7.00 -4.94 18.57
CA ASN A 96 5.76 -4.52 19.23
C ASN A 96 6.00 -3.96 20.66
N SER A 97 4.94 -3.54 21.36
CA SER A 97 5.06 -3.06 22.75
C SER A 97 5.59 -4.10 23.74
N GLU A 98 5.54 -5.40 23.38
CA GLU A 98 6.03 -6.52 24.18
C GLU A 98 7.47 -6.91 23.81
N ALA A 99 8.21 -6.02 23.14
CA ALA A 99 9.59 -6.25 22.68
C ALA A 99 9.77 -7.49 21.79
N THR A 100 8.69 -7.92 21.12
CA THR A 100 8.68 -9.08 20.23
C THR A 100 8.63 -8.64 18.78
N GLU A 101 9.41 -9.28 17.92
CA GLU A 101 9.34 -9.06 16.48
C GLU A 101 8.06 -9.68 15.91
N VAL A 102 7.26 -8.85 15.24
CA VAL A 102 6.03 -9.25 14.56
C VAL A 102 6.13 -8.85 13.10
N CYS A 103 5.77 -9.77 12.20
CA CYS A 103 5.76 -9.53 10.76
C CYS A 103 4.34 -9.57 10.19
N SER A 104 3.97 -8.56 9.40
CA SER A 104 2.70 -8.50 8.67
C SER A 104 2.90 -8.53 7.15
N ARG A 105 1.99 -9.19 6.42
CA ARG A 105 1.94 -9.20 4.95
C ARG A 105 1.36 -7.88 4.44
N GLY A 106 2.09 -6.80 4.60
CA GLY A 106 1.66 -5.46 4.24
C GLY A 106 2.23 -4.42 5.19
N PHE A 107 2.29 -3.18 4.71
CA PHE A 107 2.81 -2.04 5.45
C PHE A 107 1.83 -0.86 5.38
N PRO A 108 1.73 -0.02 6.42
CA PRO A 108 0.79 1.08 6.43
C PRO A 108 1.11 2.09 5.30
N ILE A 109 0.09 2.71 4.71
CA ILE A 109 0.29 3.75 3.69
C ILE A 109 0.96 5.03 4.24
N GLY A 110 1.04 5.14 5.56
CA GLY A 110 1.65 6.23 6.28
C GLY A 110 1.25 6.20 7.75
N CYS A 111 1.76 7.16 8.50
CA CYS A 111 1.65 7.24 9.94
C CYS A 111 1.18 8.63 10.38
N TYR A 112 0.44 8.67 11.48
CA TYR A 112 0.08 9.91 12.15
C TYR A 112 0.73 9.92 13.52
N VAL A 113 1.57 10.94 13.77
CA VAL A 113 2.12 11.22 15.09
C VAL A 113 1.14 12.16 15.78
N THR A 114 0.53 11.69 16.85
CA THR A 114 -0.46 12.47 17.61
C THR A 114 0.19 13.68 18.28
N LYS A 115 -0.64 14.59 18.81
CA LYS A 115 -0.17 15.73 19.63
C LYS A 115 0.69 15.32 20.83
N ARG A 116 0.49 14.10 21.33
CA ARG A 116 1.24 13.52 22.46
C ARG A 116 2.53 12.82 22.04
N GLY A 117 2.90 12.88 20.76
CA GLY A 117 4.07 12.17 20.23
C GLY A 117 3.87 10.66 20.06
N GLN A 118 2.64 10.15 20.25
CA GLN A 118 2.34 8.73 20.09
C GLN A 118 2.00 8.41 18.63
N SER A 119 2.47 7.26 18.15
CA SER A 119 2.13 6.66 16.87
C SER A 119 1.80 5.17 17.04
N LYS A 120 1.34 4.51 15.99
CA LYS A 120 1.15 3.05 15.99
C LYS A 120 2.50 2.33 16.07
N GLU A 121 2.52 1.09 16.55
CA GLU A 121 3.75 0.29 16.70
C GLU A 121 4.49 0.07 15.38
N SER A 122 3.76 -0.15 14.28
CA SER A 122 4.33 -0.29 12.94
C SER A 122 4.90 1.03 12.38
N CYS A 123 4.83 2.14 13.12
CA CYS A 123 5.26 3.46 12.72
C CYS A 123 6.54 3.88 13.45
N ASN A 124 7.70 3.56 12.87
CA ASN A 124 9.00 4.02 13.36
C ASN A 124 9.42 5.33 12.67
N ILE A 125 8.80 6.46 13.03
CA ILE A 125 9.18 7.78 12.52
C ILE A 125 10.32 8.34 13.37
N ARG A 126 11.55 8.23 12.88
CA ARG A 126 12.71 8.88 13.49
C ARG A 126 12.56 10.41 13.40
N ASP A 127 12.72 11.11 14.51
CA ASP A 127 12.62 12.57 14.63
C ASP A 127 11.27 13.16 14.13
N GLY A 128 10.18 12.40 14.35
CA GLY A 128 8.83 12.82 14.00
C GLY A 128 8.33 14.03 14.80
N LYS A 129 7.68 14.97 14.11
CA LYS A 129 7.00 16.11 14.70
C LYS A 129 5.62 15.69 15.20
N ASN A 130 5.23 16.24 16.35
CA ASN A 130 3.89 16.06 16.90
C ASN A 130 2.83 16.62 15.94
N ASP A 131 1.64 16.04 16.00
CA ASP A 131 0.48 16.43 15.19
C ASP A 131 0.73 16.43 13.67
N THR A 132 1.49 15.45 13.18
CA THR A 132 1.94 15.43 11.78
C THR A 132 1.68 14.08 11.12
N PHE A 133 1.21 14.13 9.86
CA PHE A 133 1.01 12.97 9.01
C PHE A 133 2.24 12.73 8.12
N TYR A 134 2.74 11.50 8.12
CA TYR A 134 3.89 11.04 7.36
C TYR A 134 3.44 10.01 6.33
N VAL A 135 3.64 10.30 5.04
CA VAL A 135 3.32 9.37 3.95
C VAL A 135 4.50 8.43 3.72
N PHE A 136 4.25 7.12 3.68
CA PHE A 136 5.26 6.13 3.32
C PHE A 136 5.34 5.98 1.80
N ASN A 137 6.06 6.92 1.18
CA ASN A 137 6.33 6.92 -0.26
C ASN A 137 7.81 6.67 -0.59
N HIS A 138 8.73 6.94 0.33
CA HIS A 138 10.14 6.65 0.09
C HIS A 138 10.39 5.17 0.35
N LEU A 139 10.88 4.46 -0.66
CA LEU A 139 11.06 3.02 -0.66
C LEU A 139 12.49 2.74 -1.14
N ASP A 140 13.23 1.98 -0.35
CA ASP A 140 14.58 1.54 -0.67
C ASP A 140 14.56 0.01 -0.82
N PHE A 141 15.23 -0.50 -1.85
CA PHE A 141 15.21 -1.91 -2.19
C PHE A 141 16.64 -2.43 -2.33
N GLU A 142 16.95 -3.48 -1.59
CA GLU A 142 18.13 -4.31 -1.83
C GLU A 142 17.67 -5.56 -2.59
N ILE A 143 18.10 -5.70 -3.85
CA ILE A 143 17.72 -6.82 -4.72
C ILE A 143 18.96 -7.68 -4.94
N SER A 144 19.00 -8.84 -4.29
CA SER A 144 20.01 -9.88 -4.58
C SER A 144 19.49 -10.81 -5.67
N TYR A 145 20.33 -11.19 -6.63
CA TYR A 145 19.97 -12.14 -7.68
C TYR A 145 21.06 -13.19 -7.88
N HIS A 146 20.66 -14.38 -8.33
CA HIS A 146 21.58 -15.46 -8.68
C HIS A 146 21.86 -15.42 -10.19
N SER A 147 23.13 -15.33 -10.57
CA SER A 147 23.57 -15.29 -11.98
C SER A 147 23.51 -16.64 -12.70
N GLY A 148 23.14 -17.72 -11.99
CA GLY A 148 23.25 -19.09 -12.48
C GLY A 148 24.67 -19.67 -12.47
N GLN A 149 25.70 -18.86 -12.21
CA GLN A 149 27.11 -19.29 -12.12
C GLN A 149 27.58 -19.61 -10.67
N GLY A 150 26.64 -19.99 -9.78
CA GLY A 150 26.97 -20.50 -8.44
C GLY A 150 27.31 -19.45 -7.38
N THR A 151 27.57 -18.19 -7.74
CA THR A 151 27.79 -17.09 -6.77
C THR A 151 26.71 -16.01 -6.87
N PRO A 152 26.07 -15.62 -5.75
CA PRO A 152 25.13 -14.49 -5.73
C PRO A 152 25.87 -13.19 -6.05
N ILE A 153 25.31 -12.36 -6.92
CA ILE A 153 25.81 -11.01 -7.18
C ILE A 153 24.88 -10.03 -6.46
N LYS A 154 25.47 -9.16 -5.65
CA LYS A 154 24.76 -8.11 -4.93
C LYS A 154 24.60 -6.85 -5.79
#